data_AF-A0A354XK02-F1
#
_entry.id   AF-A0A354XK02-F1
#
_cell.length_a   1.000
_cell.length_b   1.000
_cell.length_c   1.000
_cell.angle_alpha   90.00
_cell.angle_beta   90.00
_cell.angle_gamma   90.00
#
_symmetry.space_group_name_H-M   'P 1'
#
loop_
_entity.id
_entity.type
_entity.pdbx_description
1 polymer ?
#
loop_
_entity_poly.entity_id
_entity_poly.type
_entity_poly.pdbx_seq_one_letter_code
_entity_poly.pdbx_strand_id
1 'polypeptide(L)' 'SPNTRRLILDEGGFLYDSDYYGDDLPFWTKVSDSQGAEHNHLIVPYTLDTNDMRFAAPQGFNTADHFFTYLRDAFDV' A
#
# COMPACT_ATOMS: atom_id res chain seq x y z
N SER A 1 -10.83 1.86 -5.94
CA SER A 1 -11.67 2.80 -6.73
C SER A 1 -11.36 4.21 -6.26
N PRO A 2 -11.75 5.28 -6.99
CA PRO A 2 -11.54 6.66 -6.51
C PRO A 2 -12.21 6.97 -5.16
N ASN A 3 -13.16 6.14 -4.72
CA ASN A 3 -13.93 6.33 -3.50
C ASN A 3 -13.42 5.50 -2.30
N THR A 4 -12.47 4.57 -2.49
CA THR A 4 -12.10 3.58 -1.46
C THR A 4 -11.71 4.28 -0.14
N ARG A 5 -10.79 5.25 -0.19
CA ARG A 5 -10.30 5.94 1.00
C ARG A 5 -11.40 6.73 1.71
N ARG A 6 -12.27 7.41 0.98
CA ARG A 6 -13.42 8.13 1.58
C ARG A 6 -14.33 7.17 2.35
N LEU A 7 -14.59 5.97 1.80
CA LEU A 7 -15.43 4.97 2.47
C LEU A 7 -14.79 4.39 3.74
N ILE A 8 -13.46 4.29 3.79
CA ILE A 8 -12.73 3.90 5.01
C ILE A 8 -12.91 4.96 6.10
N LEU A 9 -12.83 6.24 5.74
CA LEU A 9 -13.05 7.34 6.68
C LEU A 9 -14.50 7.42 7.16
N ASP A 10 -15.46 7.15 6.27
CA ASP A 10 -16.89 7.09 6.62
C ASP A 10 -17.19 6.01 7.67
N GLU A 11 -16.43 4.92 7.70
CA GLU A 11 -16.54 3.87 8.73
C GLU A 11 -15.94 4.32 10.07
N GLY A 12 -14.79 5.01 10.03
CA GLY A 12 -14.23 5.78 11.15
C GLY A 12 -13.49 4.97 12.23
N GLY A 13 -13.42 3.65 12.13
CA GLY A 13 -12.76 2.74 13.08
C GLY A 13 -11.33 2.35 12.69
N PHE A 14 -10.88 2.66 11.48
CA PHE A 14 -9.56 2.27 10.97
C PHE A 14 -8.44 3.21 11.41
N LEU A 15 -7.37 2.63 11.94
CA LEU A 15 -6.16 3.36 12.31
C LEU A 15 -5.32 3.78 11.09
N TYR A 16 -5.34 3.00 10.02
CA TYR A 16 -4.60 3.25 8.79
C TYR A 16 -5.24 2.55 7.58
N ASP A 17 -4.85 2.97 6.39
CA ASP A 17 -5.05 2.24 5.13
C ASP A 17 -3.71 1.98 4.42
N SER A 18 -3.72 1.00 3.53
CA SER A 18 -2.55 0.59 2.75
C SER A 18 -2.79 0.64 1.23
N ASP A 19 -3.80 1.39 0.79
CA ASP A 19 -4.10 1.59 -0.65
C ASP A 19 -3.19 2.71 -1.22
N TYR A 20 -1.88 2.51 -1.07
CA TYR A 20 -0.82 3.43 -1.47
C TYR A 20 0.51 2.69 -1.64
N TYR A 21 1.31 3.07 -2.65
CA TYR A 21 2.54 2.37 -3.06
C TYR A 21 3.72 3.32 -3.37
N GLY A 22 3.60 4.59 -2.98
CA GLY A 22 4.46 5.67 -3.46
C GLY A 22 5.51 6.19 -2.46
N ASP A 23 5.67 5.54 -1.32
CA ASP A 23 6.59 5.96 -0.26
C ASP A 23 7.04 4.73 0.54
N ASP A 24 8.20 4.81 1.19
CA ASP A 24 8.80 3.75 2.00
C ASP A 24 8.46 3.89 3.49
N LEU A 25 7.89 5.04 3.89
CA LEU A 25 7.56 5.34 5.29
C LEU A 25 6.06 5.60 5.48
N PRO A 26 5.50 5.28 6.66
CA PRO A 26 4.16 5.74 7.03
C PRO A 26 4.09 7.26 7.07
N PHE A 27 2.98 7.82 6.60
CA PHE A 27 2.74 9.27 6.62
C PHE A 27 1.28 9.61 6.83
N TRP A 28 1.04 10.82 7.34
CA TRP A 28 -0.30 11.36 7.54
C TRP A 28 -0.75 12.13 6.31
N THR A 29 -2.00 11.92 5.90
CA THR A 29 -2.66 12.69 4.83
C THR A 29 -3.93 13.36 5.35
N LYS A 30 -4.34 14.46 4.71
CA LYS A 30 -5.60 15.15 4.98
C LYS A 30 -6.62 14.80 3.91
N VAL A 31 -7.75 14.24 4.34
CA VAL A 31 -8.81 13.78 3.43
C VAL A 31 -10.18 14.03 4.08
N SER A 32 -11.15 14.47 3.28
CA SER A 32 -12.53 14.68 3.72
C SER A 32 -13.34 13.38 3.63
N ASP A 33 -14.19 13.13 4.63
CA ASP A 33 -15.23 12.09 4.57
C ASP A 33 -16.45 12.53 3.73
N SER A 34 -17.48 11.68 3.65
CA SER A 34 -18.72 11.99 2.92
C SER A 34 -19.58 13.08 3.56
N GLN A 35 -19.34 13.41 4.83
CA GLN A 35 -20.01 14.51 5.54
C GLN A 35 -19.23 15.84 5.42
N GLY A 36 -18.07 15.82 4.75
CA GLY A 36 -17.21 16.98 4.57
C GLY A 36 -16.34 17.30 5.79
N ALA A 37 -16.24 16.39 6.76
CA ALA A 37 -15.30 16.55 7.87
C ALA A 37 -13.89 16.15 7.41
N GLU A 38 -12.90 16.98 7.76
CA GLU A 38 -11.48 16.73 7.46
C GLU A 38 -10.87 15.79 8.49
N HIS A 39 -10.20 14.74 8.01
CA HIS A 39 -9.50 13.75 8.84
C HIS A 39 -8.01 13.76 8.54
N ASN A 40 -7.19 13.62 9.58
CA ASN A 40 -5.81 13.18 9.43
C ASN A 40 -5.83 11.65 9.46
N HIS A 41 -5.55 11.01 8.33
CA HIS A 41 -5.53 9.55 8.20
C HIS A 41 -4.12 9.04 7.94
N LEU A 42 -3.76 7.95 8.62
CA LEU A 42 -2.44 7.34 8.47
C LEU A 42 -2.44 6.43 7.25
N ILE A 43 -1.47 6.64 6.37
CA ILE A 43 -1.15 5.71 5.28
C ILE A 43 0.06 4.88 5.72
N VAL A 44 -0.08 3.57 5.64
CA VAL A 44 1.04 2.61 5.74
C VAL A 44 1.21 1.99 4.36
N PRO A 45 2.20 2.45 3.56
CA PRO A 45 2.37 2.01 2.18
C PRO A 45 2.49 0.48 2.05
N TYR A 46 1.96 -0.05 0.95
CA TYR A 46 2.09 -1.44 0.55
C TYR A 46 2.99 -1.57 -0.68
N THR A 47 3.25 -2.80 -1.11
CA THR A 47 4.14 -3.12 -2.23
C THR A 47 3.42 -3.89 -3.34
N LEU A 48 3.75 -3.54 -4.60
CA LEU A 48 3.38 -4.31 -5.79
C LEU A 48 4.58 -5.03 -6.43
N ASP A 49 5.79 -4.85 -5.90
CA ASP A 49 7.05 -5.34 -6.45
C ASP A 49 7.67 -6.42 -5.57
N THR A 50 7.88 -6.15 -4.27
CA THR A 50 8.23 -7.13 -3.23
C THR A 50 7.02 -7.97 -2.82
N ASN A 51 6.36 -8.55 -3.82
CA ASN A 51 5.07 -9.22 -3.70
C ASN A 51 5.06 -10.51 -4.56
N ASP A 52 4.58 -11.62 -3.99
CA ASP A 52 4.54 -12.92 -4.65
C ASP A 52 3.54 -12.98 -5.81
N MET A 53 2.59 -12.03 -5.90
CA MET A 53 1.71 -11.90 -7.07
C MET A 53 2.48 -11.78 -8.39
N ARG A 54 3.75 -11.35 -8.33
CA ARG A 54 4.65 -11.27 -9.49
C ARG A 54 4.89 -12.64 -10.13
N PHE A 55 4.71 -13.77 -9.43
CA PHE A 55 4.76 -15.10 -10.07
C PHE A 55 3.65 -15.33 -11.10
N ALA A 56 2.53 -14.62 -10.98
CA ALA A 56 1.38 -14.71 -11.90
C ALA A 56 1.30 -13.54 -12.90
N ALA A 57 2.23 -12.59 -12.83
CA ALA A 57 2.25 -11.43 -13.71
C ALA A 57 3.05 -11.70 -15.00
N PRO A 58 2.72 -11.06 -16.14
CA PRO A 58 3.51 -11.19 -17.37
C PRO A 58 4.99 -10.84 -17.21
N GLN A 59 5.29 -9.89 -16.32
CA GLN A 59 6.65 -9.56 -15.90
C GLN A 59 6.86 -10.03 -14.46
N GLY A 60 7.34 -11.26 -14.32
CA GLY A 60 7.32 -11.98 -13.05
C GLY A 60 8.62 -12.67 -12.66
N PHE A 61 8.58 -13.30 -11.48
CA PHE A 61 9.63 -14.19 -11.02
C PHE A 61 9.41 -15.59 -11.62
N ASN A 62 10.46 -16.15 -12.23
CA ASN A 62 10.39 -17.48 -12.86
C ASN A 62 10.78 -18.61 -11.90
N THR A 63 11.52 -18.27 -10.83
CA THR A 63 12.03 -19.21 -9.83
C THR A 63 11.93 -18.59 -8.43
N ALA A 64 11.98 -19.45 -7.41
CA ALA A 64 12.03 -18.99 -6.01
C ALA A 64 13.25 -18.09 -5.75
N ASP A 65 14.41 -18.41 -6.35
CA ASP A 65 15.64 -17.64 -6.19
C ASP A 65 15.53 -16.21 -6.73
N HIS A 66 14.77 -15.99 -7.80
CA HIS A 66 14.52 -14.63 -8.29
C HIS A 66 13.77 -13.80 -7.26
N PHE A 67 12.71 -14.34 -6.66
CA PHE A 67 11.93 -13.64 -5.64
C PHE A 67 12.75 -13.43 -4.37
N PHE A 68 13.45 -14.47 -3.91
CA PHE A 68 14.33 -14.37 -2.74
C PHE A 68 15.41 -13.30 -2.92
N THR A 69 16.10 -13.31 -4.06
CA THR A 69 17.13 -12.31 -4.36
C THR A 69 16.55 -10.92 -4.37
N TYR A 70 15.37 -10.72 -4.98
CA TYR A 70 14.69 -9.44 -5.01
C TYR A 70 14.34 -8.92 -3.60
N LEU A 71 13.80 -9.78 -2.75
CA LEU A 71 13.48 -9.43 -1.36
C LEU A 71 14.74 -9.11 -0.54
N ARG A 72 15.80 -9.92 -0.67
CA ARG A 72 17.06 -9.70 0.02
C ARG A 72 17.66 -8.37 -0.40
N ASP A 73 17.76 -8.12 -1.69
CA ASP A 73 18.36 -6.90 -2.22
C ASP A 73 17.52 -5.67 -1.81
N ALA A 74 16.19 -5.76 -1.75
CA ALA A 74 15.34 -4.68 -1.24
C ALA A 74 15.52 -4.41 0.27
N PHE A 75 15.91 -5.42 1.06
CA PHE A 75 16.21 -5.27 2.48
C PHE A 75 17.62 -4.72 2.74
N ASP A 76 18.60 -5.12 1.92
CA ASP A 76 20.03 -4.83 2.14
C ASP A 76 20.46 -3.41 1.70
N VAL A 77 19.62 -2.66 0.98
CA VAL A 77 19.89 -1.28 0.54
C VAL A 77 19.97 -0.30 1.72
#